data_AF-A0A2Z4UG25-F1
#
_entry.id   AF-A0A2Z4UG25-F1
#
_cell.length_a   1.000
_cell.length_b   1.000
_cell.length_c   1.000
_cell.angle_alpha   90.00
_cell.angle_beta   90.00
_cell.angle_gamma   90.00
#
_symmetry.space_group_name_H-M   'P 1'
#
loop_
_entity.id
_entity.type
_entity.pdbx_description
1 polymer ?
#
loop_
_entity_poly.entity_id
_entity_poly.type
_entity_poly.pdbx_seq_one_letter_code
_entity_poly.pdbx_strand_id
1 'polypeptide(L)'
;MLIRSLTVFAALLLSTVAGNAGLPVDVTVAQNGCAGAVANDGADDYAAIQCHINYMNTNFGGGVLVFPSGAYETSQTLVVPGAEMLTGMGAAVTSISSLGGADVKVLRFDGPSNSFGGMDSIRIVCSQSTVAKQPCVHVSHNVPVTFRDCHIWGGQHGLQQDGVDGMIINCIIAAAALDGANLFSRGANWYVRTKFNPYAGQTVRYAYAQNDWAQTPNNGLQENHFVQCDFSGTFTHDAVAIYDNNTNRAITTFEGSVFSAPVTITAARATLFNGVEFGSTTLKSDAPISLVGNYAVNAPIAVTGTGTRECAGNLYITC
;
A
#
# COMPACT_ATOMS: atom_id res chain seq x y z
N MET A 1 -12.09 16.15 31.40
CA MET A 1 -10.81 15.42 31.56
C MET A 1 -11.07 13.95 31.95
N LEU A 2 -11.93 13.24 31.20
CA LEU A 2 -12.32 11.85 31.51
C LEU A 2 -12.83 11.10 30.25
N ILE A 3 -12.23 11.39 29.09
CA ILE A 3 -12.56 10.72 27.81
C ILE A 3 -11.31 10.04 27.20
N ARG A 4 -10.10 10.29 27.73
CA ARG A 4 -8.85 9.67 27.24
C ARG A 4 -8.63 8.22 27.66
N SER A 5 -9.52 7.64 28.49
CA SER A 5 -9.29 6.30 29.07
C SER A 5 -10.05 5.16 28.37
N LEU A 6 -10.90 5.44 27.38
CA LEU A 6 -11.73 4.41 26.75
C LEU A 6 -11.09 3.82 25.48
N THR A 7 -10.24 4.57 24.78
CA THR A 7 -9.54 4.11 23.55
C THR A 7 -8.44 3.09 23.84
N VAL A 8 -7.77 3.18 25.00
CA VAL A 8 -6.77 2.19 25.44
C VAL A 8 -7.42 0.84 25.76
N PHE A 9 -8.70 0.84 26.19
CA PHE A 9 -9.43 -0.39 26.51
C PHE A 9 -9.86 -1.19 25.27
N ALA A 10 -10.08 -0.54 24.13
CA ALA A 10 -10.39 -1.22 22.88
C ALA A 10 -9.17 -1.95 22.27
N ALA A 11 -7.97 -1.37 22.43
CA ALA A 11 -6.72 -2.04 22.05
C ALA A 11 -6.44 -3.29 22.92
N LEU A 12 -6.88 -3.28 24.18
CA LEU A 12 -6.72 -4.40 25.11
C LEU A 12 -7.62 -5.61 24.78
N LEU A 13 -8.73 -5.40 24.06
CA LEU A 13 -9.64 -6.49 23.66
C LEU A 13 -9.17 -7.25 22.41
N LEU A 14 -8.24 -6.70 21.61
CA LEU A 14 -7.64 -7.40 20.48
C LEU A 14 -6.42 -8.27 20.86
N SER A 15 -5.80 -8.07 22.03
CA SER A 15 -4.58 -8.81 22.41
C SER A 15 -4.82 -10.26 22.85
N THR A 16 -6.08 -10.68 23.05
CA THR A 16 -6.40 -12.06 23.49
C THR A 16 -6.43 -13.09 22.37
N VAL A 17 -6.31 -12.69 21.09
CA VAL A 17 -6.37 -13.61 19.94
C VAL A 17 -4.98 -14.08 19.47
N ALA A 18 -3.90 -13.43 19.91
CA ALA A 18 -2.53 -13.86 19.62
C ALA A 18 -1.86 -14.34 20.91
N GLY A 19 -1.67 -15.65 21.04
CA GLY A 19 -1.25 -16.36 22.27
C GLY A 19 0.14 -16.06 22.85
N ASN A 20 0.68 -14.86 22.66
CA ASN A 20 1.85 -14.30 23.35
C ASN A 20 2.00 -12.78 23.11
N ALA A 21 0.93 -12.06 22.74
CA ALA A 21 1.04 -10.63 22.50
C ALA A 21 1.36 -9.89 23.81
N GLY A 22 2.59 -9.36 23.90
CA GLY A 22 2.96 -8.40 24.94
C GLY A 22 1.94 -7.24 24.98
N LEU A 23 1.82 -6.60 26.14
CA LEU A 23 0.99 -5.40 26.26
C LEU A 23 1.42 -4.36 25.20
N PRO A 24 0.48 -3.57 24.65
CA PRO A 24 0.83 -2.50 23.71
C PRO A 24 1.92 -1.58 24.27
N VAL A 25 2.94 -1.30 23.46
CA VAL A 25 4.11 -0.48 23.84
C VAL A 25 3.94 0.92 23.27
N ASP A 26 3.76 1.91 24.15
CA ASP A 26 3.82 3.34 23.78
C ASP A 26 5.26 3.73 23.43
N VAL A 27 5.46 4.22 22.21
CA VAL A 27 6.79 4.61 21.71
C VAL A 27 7.33 5.91 22.34
N THR A 28 6.49 6.70 23.01
CA THR A 28 6.90 7.96 23.65
C THR A 28 7.37 7.78 25.09
N VAL A 29 7.15 6.59 25.67
CA VAL A 29 7.53 6.27 27.04
C VAL A 29 8.84 5.51 27.03
N ALA A 30 9.84 6.01 27.74
CA ALA A 30 11.08 5.25 27.95
C ALA A 30 10.79 3.98 28.76
N GLN A 31 10.94 2.82 28.12
CA GLN A 31 10.69 1.51 28.71
C GLN A 31 11.55 0.44 28.04
N ASN A 32 11.82 -0.64 28.77
CA ASN A 32 12.53 -1.81 28.23
C ASN A 32 13.92 -1.51 27.65
N GLY A 33 14.60 -0.50 28.19
CA GLY A 33 15.91 -0.05 27.71
C GLY A 33 15.85 0.85 26.47
N CYS A 34 14.67 1.19 25.97
CA CYS A 34 14.46 2.13 24.88
C CYS A 34 14.17 3.54 25.39
N ALA A 35 14.74 4.54 24.73
CA ALA A 35 14.35 5.93 24.92
C ALA A 35 12.97 6.17 24.27
N GLY A 36 12.20 7.11 24.83
CA GLY A 36 10.94 7.53 24.22
C GLY A 36 11.17 8.44 23.00
N ALA A 37 10.41 8.20 21.93
CA ALA A 37 10.31 9.08 20.78
C ALA A 37 9.60 10.39 21.14
N VAL A 38 9.93 11.47 20.43
CA VAL A 38 9.44 12.83 20.67
C VAL A 38 8.62 13.28 19.47
N ALA A 39 7.29 13.23 19.60
CA ALA A 39 6.35 13.53 18.52
C ALA A 39 6.21 15.05 18.23
N ASN A 40 7.30 15.73 17.88
CA ASN A 40 7.40 17.19 17.82
C ASN A 40 7.76 17.78 16.45
N ASP A 41 7.78 16.99 15.37
CA ASP A 41 8.08 17.46 14.00
C ASP A 41 9.48 18.13 13.89
N GLY A 42 10.51 17.47 14.42
CA GLY A 42 11.88 17.99 14.33
C GLY A 42 12.97 17.16 15.01
N ALA A 43 12.60 16.24 15.91
CA ALA A 43 13.54 15.27 16.48
C ALA A 43 13.69 14.05 15.55
N ASP A 44 14.92 13.54 15.43
CA ASP A 44 15.15 12.24 14.79
C ASP A 44 14.82 11.10 15.76
N ASP A 45 13.65 10.50 15.58
CA ASP A 45 13.10 9.44 16.42
C ASP A 45 13.55 8.04 16.01
N TYR A 46 14.40 7.92 14.98
CA TYR A 46 14.83 6.63 14.44
C TYR A 46 15.29 5.65 15.53
N ALA A 47 16.24 6.07 16.37
CA ALA A 47 16.84 5.19 17.37
C ALA A 47 15.84 4.74 18.45
N ALA A 48 14.94 5.63 18.85
CA ALA A 48 13.89 5.34 19.84
C ALA A 48 12.87 4.34 19.27
N ILE A 49 12.29 4.65 18.11
CA ILE A 49 11.26 3.81 17.46
C ILE A 49 11.85 2.45 17.09
N GLN A 50 13.03 2.41 16.47
CA GLN A 50 13.68 1.14 16.09
C GLN A 50 14.00 0.28 17.32
N CYS A 51 14.38 0.88 18.45
CA CYS A 51 14.59 0.13 19.69
C CYS A 51 13.29 -0.58 20.13
N HIS A 52 12.16 0.12 20.14
CA HIS A 52 10.87 -0.47 20.50
C HIS A 52 10.46 -1.59 19.54
N ILE A 53 10.66 -1.41 18.23
CA ILE A 53 10.39 -2.46 17.22
C ILE A 53 11.24 -3.70 17.52
N ASN A 54 12.55 -3.51 17.69
CA ASN A 54 13.49 -4.60 17.96
C ASN A 54 13.18 -5.31 19.28
N TYR A 55 12.77 -4.56 20.31
CA TYR A 55 12.38 -5.11 21.59
C TYR A 55 11.16 -6.04 21.46
N MET A 56 10.10 -5.58 20.76
CA MET A 56 8.89 -6.38 20.55
C MET A 56 9.19 -7.64 19.75
N ASN A 57 9.95 -7.52 18.66
CA ASN A 57 10.38 -8.67 17.87
C ASN A 57 11.18 -9.68 18.71
N THR A 58 12.20 -9.22 19.42
CA THR A 58 13.16 -10.09 20.11
C THR A 58 12.52 -10.83 21.30
N ASN A 59 11.62 -10.18 22.03
CA ASN A 59 11.07 -10.73 23.27
C ASN A 59 9.72 -11.43 23.07
N PHE A 60 8.96 -11.04 22.05
CA PHE A 60 7.60 -11.55 21.82
C PHE A 60 7.35 -12.06 20.40
N GLY A 61 8.30 -11.89 19.47
CA GLY A 61 8.13 -12.23 18.05
C GLY A 61 7.22 -11.28 17.27
N GLY A 62 6.85 -10.14 17.88
CA GLY A 62 5.88 -9.18 17.34
C GLY A 62 5.13 -8.44 18.44
N GLY A 63 4.06 -7.74 18.06
CA GLY A 63 3.16 -7.06 19.00
C GLY A 63 2.72 -5.68 18.53
N VAL A 64 2.05 -4.92 19.41
CA VAL A 64 1.48 -3.61 19.05
C VAL A 64 2.39 -2.50 19.56
N LEU A 65 2.90 -1.66 18.65
CA LEU A 65 3.53 -0.40 19.00
C LEU A 65 2.50 0.71 18.81
N VAL A 66 2.23 1.46 19.89
CA VAL A 66 1.28 2.57 19.89
C VAL A 66 2.05 3.86 19.67
N PHE A 67 1.59 4.63 18.68
CA PHE A 67 2.06 5.96 18.36
C PHE A 67 0.98 6.97 18.81
N PRO A 68 1.16 7.63 19.97
CA PRO A 68 0.34 8.77 20.33
C PRO A 68 0.33 9.85 19.25
N SER A 69 -0.69 10.71 19.28
CA SER A 69 -0.80 11.82 18.34
C SER A 69 0.45 12.71 18.37
N GLY A 70 0.91 13.06 17.17
CA GLY A 70 2.07 13.89 16.92
C GLY A 70 2.76 13.49 15.63
N ALA A 71 3.83 14.20 15.29
CA ALA A 71 4.65 13.96 14.13
C ALA A 71 6.03 13.46 14.58
N TYR A 72 6.35 12.24 14.18
CA TYR A 72 7.62 11.59 14.43
C TYR A 72 8.46 11.67 13.16
N GLU A 73 9.75 11.94 13.26
CA GLU A 73 10.63 11.97 12.09
C GLU A 73 11.71 10.89 12.20
N THR A 74 12.16 10.37 11.06
CA THR A 74 13.25 9.40 11.01
C THR A 74 14.24 9.77 9.92
N SER A 75 15.53 9.80 10.26
CA SER A 75 16.62 10.00 9.29
C SER A 75 16.94 8.74 8.47
N GLN A 76 16.46 7.58 8.91
CA GLN A 76 16.76 6.28 8.36
C GLN A 76 15.50 5.43 8.16
N THR A 77 15.64 4.31 7.45
CA THR A 77 14.56 3.35 7.30
C THR A 77 14.31 2.60 8.60
N LEU A 78 13.08 2.70 9.12
CA LEU A 78 12.61 1.83 10.19
C LEU A 78 12.32 0.45 9.60
N VAL A 79 13.00 -0.56 10.14
CA VAL A 79 12.86 -1.96 9.70
C VAL A 79 11.95 -2.69 10.69
N VAL A 80 10.88 -3.30 10.17
CA VAL A 80 9.90 -4.11 10.89
C VAL A 80 10.16 -5.59 10.57
N PRO A 81 10.95 -6.29 11.41
CA PRO A 81 11.43 -7.63 11.11
C PRO A 81 10.45 -8.75 11.46
N GLY A 82 9.42 -8.49 12.26
CA GLY A 82 8.50 -9.48 12.80
C GLY A 82 7.05 -9.04 12.73
N ALA A 83 6.18 -9.68 13.51
CA ALA A 83 4.73 -9.43 13.53
C ALA A 83 4.37 -8.16 14.32
N GLU A 84 5.09 -7.06 14.11
CA GLU A 84 4.80 -5.78 14.74
C GLU A 84 3.71 -5.01 13.98
N MET A 85 2.69 -4.56 14.71
CA MET A 85 1.63 -3.68 14.23
C MET A 85 1.89 -2.26 14.73
N LEU A 86 2.21 -1.34 13.82
CA LEU A 86 2.42 0.08 14.13
C LEU A 86 1.05 0.80 14.13
N THR A 87 0.53 1.13 15.31
CA THR A 87 -0.82 1.67 15.49
C THR A 87 -0.79 3.13 15.92
N GLY A 88 -1.30 4.02 15.08
CA GLY A 88 -1.51 5.42 15.43
C GLY A 88 -2.84 5.70 16.10
N MET A 89 -3.02 6.91 16.63
CA MET A 89 -4.30 7.40 17.17
C MET A 89 -5.26 7.93 16.08
N GLY A 90 -4.95 7.66 14.81
CA GLY A 90 -5.65 8.15 13.63
C GLY A 90 -4.67 8.75 12.61
N ALA A 91 -4.81 8.39 11.33
CA ALA A 91 -3.96 8.87 10.24
C ALA A 91 -4.07 10.39 9.97
N ALA A 92 -5.00 11.07 10.63
CA ALA A 92 -5.12 12.52 10.62
C ALA A 92 -4.21 13.22 11.64
N VAL A 93 -3.80 12.53 12.71
CA VAL A 93 -3.16 13.13 13.89
C VAL A 93 -1.88 12.43 14.33
N THR A 94 -1.52 11.33 13.68
CA THR A 94 -0.30 10.56 13.95
C THR A 94 0.44 10.34 12.63
N SER A 95 1.70 10.77 12.56
CA SER A 95 2.52 10.55 11.37
C SER A 95 3.96 10.17 11.68
N ILE A 96 4.54 9.30 10.86
CA ILE A 96 5.98 9.09 10.79
C ILE A 96 6.46 9.63 9.45
N SER A 97 7.46 10.53 9.46
CA SER A 97 7.98 11.16 8.24
C SER A 97 9.48 11.02 8.07
N SER A 98 9.97 11.17 6.84
CA SER A 98 11.41 11.31 6.62
C SER A 98 11.89 12.67 7.14
N LEU A 99 12.94 12.66 7.96
CA LEU A 99 13.51 13.86 8.57
C LEU A 99 13.89 14.87 7.48
N GLY A 100 13.30 16.07 7.56
CA GLY A 100 13.55 17.15 6.60
C GLY A 100 13.19 16.81 5.14
N GLY A 101 12.33 15.81 4.90
CA GLY A 101 11.91 15.38 3.57
C GLY A 101 12.97 14.58 2.80
N ALA A 102 13.92 13.95 3.49
CA ALA A 102 14.94 13.11 2.86
C ALA A 102 14.34 12.00 1.98
N ASP A 103 15.03 11.65 0.88
CA ASP A 103 14.67 10.55 -0.02
C ASP A 103 15.12 9.20 0.56
N VAL A 104 14.42 8.79 1.61
CA VAL A 104 14.60 7.50 2.29
C VAL A 104 13.29 6.73 2.27
N LYS A 105 13.39 5.40 2.29
CA LYS A 105 12.23 4.56 2.62
C LYS A 105 11.97 4.76 4.10
N VAL A 106 10.81 5.27 4.50
CA VAL A 106 10.53 5.51 5.93
C VAL A 106 10.29 4.19 6.64
N LEU A 107 9.57 3.26 6.01
CA LEU A 107 9.27 1.94 6.58
C LEU A 107 9.60 0.80 5.61
N ARG A 108 10.15 -0.28 6.18
CA ARG A 108 10.40 -1.55 5.49
C ARG A 108 9.95 -2.73 6.33
N PHE A 109 9.08 -3.58 5.80
CA PHE A 109 8.66 -4.85 6.43
C PHE A 109 9.46 -6.01 5.84
N ASP A 110 10.17 -6.79 6.67
CA ASP A 110 11.22 -7.74 6.24
C ASP A 110 11.07 -9.20 6.70
N GLY A 111 10.16 -9.51 7.60
CA GLY A 111 10.02 -10.85 8.19
C GLY A 111 9.08 -11.79 7.41
N PRO A 112 9.48 -13.02 7.02
CA PRO A 112 8.54 -13.98 6.45
C PRO A 112 7.49 -14.46 7.47
N SER A 113 7.77 -14.33 8.77
CA SER A 113 6.87 -14.67 9.87
C SER A 113 5.95 -13.52 10.29
N ASN A 114 5.76 -12.52 9.44
CA ASN A 114 5.00 -11.31 9.75
C ASN A 114 3.47 -11.52 9.67
N SER A 115 2.99 -12.74 9.94
CA SER A 115 1.57 -12.99 10.08
C SER A 115 1.06 -12.06 11.20
N PHE A 116 0.22 -11.09 10.84
CA PHE A 116 -0.38 -10.05 11.70
C PHE A 116 0.38 -8.74 11.94
N GLY A 117 1.58 -8.51 11.41
CA GLY A 117 2.18 -7.17 11.47
C GLY A 117 1.72 -6.26 10.34
N GLY A 118 2.06 -4.97 10.47
CA GLY A 118 1.64 -3.96 9.52
C GLY A 118 1.41 -2.60 10.16
N MET A 119 0.35 -1.91 9.72
CA MET A 119 0.02 -0.55 10.13
C MET A 119 -1.47 -0.38 10.37
N ASP A 120 -1.82 0.43 11.35
CA ASP A 120 -3.20 0.80 11.65
C ASP A 120 -3.29 2.28 12.01
N SER A 121 -4.22 3.00 11.38
CA SER A 121 -4.61 4.35 11.82
C SER A 121 -3.44 5.32 11.94
N ILE A 122 -2.47 5.23 11.02
CA ILE A 122 -1.25 6.04 11.00
C ILE A 122 -0.97 6.58 9.59
N ARG A 123 -0.29 7.73 9.53
CA ARG A 123 0.19 8.31 8.28
C ARG A 123 1.70 8.14 8.14
N ILE A 124 2.15 7.74 6.97
CA ILE A 124 3.56 7.71 6.60
C ILE A 124 3.81 8.75 5.52
N VAL A 125 4.78 9.63 5.71
CA VAL A 125 5.12 10.69 4.76
C VAL A 125 6.59 10.62 4.39
N CYS A 126 6.90 10.45 3.12
CA CYS A 126 8.27 10.37 2.64
C CYS A 126 8.60 11.58 1.76
N SER A 127 9.73 11.54 1.06
CA SER A 127 10.11 12.60 0.12
C SER A 127 8.96 12.93 -0.84
N GLN A 128 8.60 14.21 -0.91
CA GLN A 128 7.56 14.73 -1.81
C GLN A 128 8.14 15.25 -3.13
N SER A 129 9.42 14.96 -3.36
CA SER A 129 10.14 15.34 -4.57
C SER A 129 9.62 14.57 -5.78
N THR A 130 9.45 15.27 -6.90
CA THR A 130 9.06 14.68 -8.19
C THR A 130 10.13 13.78 -8.80
N VAL A 131 11.34 13.75 -8.21
CA VAL A 131 12.47 12.91 -8.61
C VAL A 131 12.90 11.92 -7.52
N ALA A 132 12.05 11.68 -6.50
CA ALA A 132 12.31 10.69 -5.46
C ALA A 132 12.62 9.31 -6.06
N LYS A 133 13.56 8.59 -5.45
CA LYS A 133 14.05 7.28 -5.91
C LYS A 133 13.78 6.15 -4.93
N GLN A 134 13.34 6.47 -3.72
CA GLN A 134 12.95 5.45 -2.75
C GLN A 134 11.43 5.32 -2.65
N PRO A 135 10.87 4.10 -2.55
CA PRO A 135 9.47 3.95 -2.18
C PRO A 135 9.24 4.46 -0.76
N CYS A 136 8.04 4.95 -0.45
CA CYS A 136 7.75 5.47 0.88
C CYS A 136 7.64 4.34 1.91
N VAL A 137 6.83 3.34 1.60
CA VAL A 137 6.72 2.08 2.34
C VAL A 137 7.12 0.93 1.42
N HIS A 138 7.97 0.03 1.92
CA HIS A 138 8.37 -1.19 1.21
C HIS A 138 8.01 -2.43 2.02
N VAL A 139 7.26 -3.35 1.41
CA VAL A 139 7.03 -4.69 1.95
C VAL A 139 7.84 -5.66 1.13
N SER A 140 8.76 -6.37 1.79
CA SER A 140 9.67 -7.31 1.15
C SER A 140 8.98 -8.58 0.66
N HIS A 141 9.72 -9.34 -0.14
CA HIS A 141 9.23 -10.57 -0.74
C HIS A 141 8.79 -11.61 0.30
N ASN A 142 7.63 -12.23 0.07
CA ASN A 142 7.00 -13.22 0.95
C ASN A 142 6.69 -12.71 2.37
N VAL A 143 6.54 -11.40 2.55
CA VAL A 143 6.13 -10.81 3.82
C VAL A 143 4.62 -10.53 3.79
N PRO A 144 3.80 -11.24 4.57
CA PRO A 144 2.40 -10.87 4.74
C PRO A 144 2.31 -9.64 5.64
N VAL A 145 1.45 -8.68 5.29
CA VAL A 145 1.17 -7.50 6.12
C VAL A 145 -0.30 -7.14 6.09
N THR A 146 -0.78 -6.50 7.15
CA THR A 146 -2.12 -5.89 7.17
C THR A 146 -2.03 -4.39 7.39
N PHE A 147 -2.52 -3.60 6.43
CA PHE A 147 -2.64 -2.15 6.56
C PHE A 147 -4.12 -1.76 6.65
N ARG A 148 -4.48 -0.95 7.65
CA ARG A 148 -5.87 -0.49 7.85
C ARG A 148 -5.92 0.99 8.17
N ASP A 149 -6.81 1.72 7.52
CA ASP A 149 -7.09 3.13 7.86
C ASP A 149 -5.82 4.02 7.82
N CYS A 150 -4.89 3.68 6.91
CA CYS A 150 -3.57 4.31 6.81
C CYS A 150 -3.47 5.26 5.61
N HIS A 151 -2.62 6.27 5.74
CA HIS A 151 -2.26 7.17 4.63
C HIS A 151 -0.76 7.02 4.33
N ILE A 152 -0.39 6.74 3.09
CA ILE A 152 1.01 6.60 2.67
C ILE A 152 1.28 7.60 1.55
N TRP A 153 2.12 8.61 1.81
CA TRP A 153 2.33 9.74 0.90
C TRP A 153 3.80 9.97 0.56
N GLY A 154 4.10 10.15 -0.72
CA GLY A 154 5.42 10.48 -1.23
C GLY A 154 6.19 9.29 -1.78
N GLY A 155 7.50 9.48 -1.97
CA GLY A 155 8.41 8.50 -2.55
C GLY A 155 8.29 8.36 -4.07
N GLN A 156 9.18 7.55 -4.62
CA GLN A 156 9.07 7.03 -6.00
C GLN A 156 7.76 6.25 -6.15
N HIS A 157 7.50 5.38 -5.18
CA HIS A 157 6.22 4.71 -5.03
C HIS A 157 5.65 5.05 -3.67
N GLY A 158 4.33 5.23 -3.57
CA GLY A 158 3.70 5.35 -2.25
C GLY A 158 3.91 4.04 -1.50
N LEU A 159 3.48 2.94 -2.11
CA LEU A 159 3.71 1.59 -1.61
C LEU A 159 4.41 0.73 -2.67
N GLN A 160 5.56 0.17 -2.31
CA GLN A 160 6.15 -0.97 -3.01
C GLN A 160 5.80 -2.25 -2.27
N GLN A 161 4.99 -3.11 -2.89
CA GLN A 161 4.42 -4.31 -2.28
C GLN A 161 4.94 -5.58 -3.00
N ASP A 162 6.02 -6.16 -2.47
CA ASP A 162 6.59 -7.42 -2.97
C ASP A 162 6.12 -8.65 -2.16
N GLY A 163 5.38 -8.41 -1.08
CA GLY A 163 4.84 -9.39 -0.16
C GLY A 163 3.74 -10.25 -0.75
N VAL A 164 3.35 -11.28 -0.02
CA VAL A 164 2.29 -12.21 -0.40
C VAL A 164 1.30 -12.35 0.75
N ASP A 165 0.04 -12.61 0.43
CA ASP A 165 -1.05 -12.77 1.40
C ASP A 165 -1.27 -11.52 2.28
N GLY A 166 -0.89 -10.34 1.77
CA GLY A 166 -1.14 -9.07 2.44
C GLY A 166 -2.54 -8.53 2.19
N MET A 167 -3.06 -7.75 3.14
CA MET A 167 -4.39 -7.16 3.10
C MET A 167 -4.33 -5.65 3.41
N ILE A 168 -4.76 -4.82 2.47
CA ILE A 168 -4.71 -3.35 2.55
C ILE A 168 -6.13 -2.81 2.48
N ILE A 169 -6.64 -2.29 3.60
CA ILE A 169 -8.05 -1.90 3.75
C ILE A 169 -8.17 -0.41 4.07
N ASN A 170 -9.07 0.27 3.36
CA ASN A 170 -9.44 1.66 3.65
C ASN A 170 -8.22 2.59 3.73
N CYS A 171 -7.23 2.38 2.86
CA CYS A 171 -6.01 3.17 2.83
C CYS A 171 -6.05 4.22 1.73
N ILE A 172 -5.23 5.27 1.89
CA ILE A 172 -4.90 6.22 0.81
C ILE A 172 -3.42 6.08 0.50
N ILE A 173 -3.10 5.77 -0.75
CA ILE A 173 -1.72 5.58 -1.20
C ILE A 173 -1.44 6.57 -2.31
N ALA A 174 -0.39 7.37 -2.14
CA ALA A 174 0.00 8.45 -3.04
C ALA A 174 1.53 8.49 -3.21
N ALA A 175 2.01 8.41 -4.45
CA ALA A 175 3.40 8.67 -4.80
C ALA A 175 3.62 10.16 -5.13
N ALA A 176 4.89 10.57 -5.14
CA ALA A 176 5.28 11.91 -5.58
C ALA A 176 6.13 11.92 -6.87
N ALA A 177 6.90 10.88 -7.14
CA ALA A 177 7.76 10.90 -8.33
C ALA A 177 6.98 10.76 -9.65
N LEU A 178 7.43 11.49 -10.68
CA LEU A 178 6.80 11.49 -12.00
C LEU A 178 6.96 10.16 -12.75
N ASP A 179 8.06 9.43 -12.49
CA ASP A 179 8.33 8.09 -13.01
C ASP A 179 7.77 6.97 -12.11
N GLY A 180 7.03 7.38 -11.07
CA GLY A 180 6.54 6.55 -9.98
C GLY A 180 5.15 5.94 -10.17
N ALA A 181 4.72 5.20 -9.16
CA ALA A 181 3.37 4.63 -9.09
C ALA A 181 2.83 4.75 -7.66
N ASN A 182 1.54 5.04 -7.47
CA ASN A 182 0.97 5.05 -6.12
C ASN A 182 1.20 3.67 -5.47
N LEU A 183 0.84 2.60 -6.17
CA LEU A 183 1.18 1.22 -5.83
C LEU A 183 2.04 0.59 -6.92
N PHE A 184 3.21 0.09 -6.53
CA PHE A 184 4.02 -0.82 -7.33
C PHE A 184 4.01 -2.21 -6.68
N SER A 185 3.48 -3.22 -7.37
CA SER A 185 3.38 -4.58 -6.82
C SER A 185 4.16 -5.59 -7.65
N ARG A 186 4.87 -6.49 -6.96
CA ARG A 186 5.40 -7.75 -7.53
C ARG A 186 4.94 -8.97 -6.74
N GLY A 187 4.00 -8.73 -5.83
CA GLY A 187 3.46 -9.67 -4.86
C GLY A 187 2.09 -10.23 -5.23
N ALA A 188 1.45 -10.86 -4.26
CA ALA A 188 0.09 -11.39 -4.34
C ALA A 188 -0.72 -10.91 -3.14
N ASN A 189 -1.61 -9.93 -3.30
CA ASN A 189 -2.21 -9.19 -2.17
C ASN A 189 -3.66 -8.79 -2.45
N TRP A 190 -4.40 -8.47 -1.39
CA TRP A 190 -5.77 -7.98 -1.43
C TRP A 190 -5.84 -6.51 -1.01
N TYR A 191 -6.56 -5.71 -1.80
CA TYR A 191 -6.78 -4.30 -1.57
C TYR A 191 -8.28 -4.05 -1.53
N VAL A 192 -8.78 -3.48 -0.45
CA VAL A 192 -10.22 -3.30 -0.23
C VAL A 192 -10.51 -1.85 0.14
N ARG A 193 -11.36 -1.18 -0.63
CA ARG A 193 -11.73 0.23 -0.38
C ARG A 193 -10.53 1.17 -0.28
N THR A 194 -9.47 0.88 -1.04
CA THR A 194 -8.23 1.66 -1.05
C THR A 194 -8.24 2.64 -2.21
N LYS A 195 -7.82 3.88 -1.95
CA LYS A 195 -7.68 4.94 -2.96
C LYS A 195 -6.22 5.10 -3.37
N PHE A 196 -5.96 5.09 -4.68
CA PHE A 196 -4.65 5.30 -5.28
C PHE A 196 -4.63 6.65 -6.00
N ASN A 197 -4.37 7.72 -5.26
CA ASN A 197 -4.44 9.09 -5.76
C ASN A 197 -3.05 9.74 -5.77
N PRO A 198 -2.63 10.45 -6.83
CA PRO A 198 -1.38 11.21 -6.78
C PRO A 198 -1.35 12.23 -5.62
N TYR A 199 -0.15 12.49 -5.11
CA TYR A 199 0.06 13.46 -4.03
C TYR A 199 -0.19 14.90 -4.49
N ALA A 200 -1.01 15.66 -3.76
CA ALA A 200 -1.13 17.13 -3.84
C ALA A 200 -1.19 17.75 -5.25
N GLY A 201 -1.92 17.12 -6.18
CA GLY A 201 -2.08 17.63 -7.55
C GLY A 201 -0.88 17.39 -8.47
N GLN A 202 0.09 16.61 -8.03
CA GLN A 202 1.13 16.07 -8.91
C GLN A 202 0.53 15.05 -9.89
N THR A 203 1.26 14.74 -10.95
CA THR A 203 0.90 13.69 -11.90
C THR A 203 1.95 12.61 -11.81
N VAL A 204 1.56 11.44 -11.29
CA VAL A 204 2.44 10.26 -11.23
C VAL A 204 2.23 9.40 -12.47
N ARG A 205 3.11 8.44 -12.74
CA ARG A 205 3.02 7.62 -13.95
C ARG A 205 1.82 6.69 -13.93
N TYR A 206 1.58 6.05 -12.78
CA TYR A 206 0.54 5.04 -12.59
C TYR A 206 -0.16 5.15 -11.23
N ALA A 207 -1.45 4.79 -11.14
CA ALA A 207 -2.03 4.46 -9.84
C ALA A 207 -1.56 3.08 -9.40
N TYR A 208 -1.61 2.10 -10.29
CA TYR A 208 -1.12 0.76 -10.07
C TYR A 208 -0.21 0.30 -11.20
N ALA A 209 0.97 -0.20 -10.85
CA ALA A 209 1.87 -0.88 -11.75
C ALA A 209 2.23 -2.27 -11.18
N GLN A 210 2.05 -3.31 -11.99
CA GLN A 210 2.52 -4.66 -11.69
C GLN A 210 3.74 -4.99 -12.54
N ASN A 211 4.87 -5.22 -11.86
CA ASN A 211 6.21 -5.22 -12.41
C ASN A 211 6.52 -3.97 -13.26
N ASP A 212 7.80 -3.73 -13.53
CA ASP A 212 8.22 -2.73 -14.50
C ASP A 212 8.95 -3.43 -15.65
N TRP A 213 9.00 -2.79 -16.82
CA TRP A 213 9.68 -3.30 -18.03
C TRP A 213 11.17 -3.63 -17.78
N ALA A 214 11.76 -3.07 -16.72
CA ALA A 214 13.17 -3.23 -16.37
C ALA A 214 13.45 -4.26 -15.25
N GLN A 215 12.43 -4.83 -14.59
CA GLN A 215 12.65 -5.69 -13.42
C GLN A 215 12.23 -7.15 -13.68
N THR A 216 13.07 -8.08 -13.25
CA THR A 216 12.81 -9.52 -13.34
C THR A 216 11.56 -9.87 -12.52
N PRO A 217 10.54 -10.50 -13.12
CA PRO A 217 9.37 -10.95 -12.38
C PRO A 217 9.76 -11.92 -11.27
N ASN A 218 8.92 -11.92 -10.23
CA ASN A 218 9.03 -12.88 -9.16
C ASN A 218 8.64 -14.28 -9.67
N ASN A 219 9.26 -15.35 -9.16
CA ASN A 219 9.03 -16.71 -9.66
C ASN A 219 7.65 -17.29 -9.26
N GLY A 220 6.93 -16.63 -8.35
CA GLY A 220 5.60 -17.02 -7.88
C GLY A 220 4.46 -16.53 -8.77
N LEU A 221 3.24 -17.02 -8.52
CA LEU A 221 2.03 -16.39 -9.04
C LEU A 221 1.85 -15.04 -8.34
N GLN A 222 1.52 -14.02 -9.12
CA GLN A 222 1.33 -12.65 -8.64
C GLN A 222 -0.16 -12.32 -8.70
N GLU A 223 -0.88 -12.76 -7.67
CA GLU A 223 -2.33 -12.66 -7.58
C GLU A 223 -2.76 -11.40 -6.81
N ASN A 224 -3.22 -10.37 -7.52
CA ASN A 224 -3.67 -9.13 -6.89
C ASN A 224 -5.19 -8.96 -7.03
N HIS A 225 -5.87 -8.68 -5.91
CA HIS A 225 -7.32 -8.46 -5.88
C HIS A 225 -7.63 -7.06 -5.40
N PHE A 226 -8.43 -6.32 -6.17
CA PHE A 226 -8.84 -4.97 -5.88
C PHE A 226 -10.36 -4.93 -5.76
N VAL A 227 -10.87 -4.72 -4.56
CA VAL A 227 -12.30 -4.73 -4.25
C VAL A 227 -12.74 -3.35 -3.81
N GLN A 228 -13.61 -2.72 -4.59
CA GLN A 228 -14.11 -1.37 -4.36
C GLN A 228 -12.99 -0.32 -4.24
N CYS A 229 -11.93 -0.49 -5.04
CA CYS A 229 -10.79 0.42 -5.06
C CYS A 229 -11.04 1.61 -5.98
N ASP A 230 -10.36 2.72 -5.69
CA ASP A 230 -10.46 3.96 -6.45
C ASP A 230 -9.11 4.28 -7.10
N PHE A 231 -9.03 4.09 -8.41
CA PHE A 231 -7.90 4.45 -9.27
C PHE A 231 -8.18 5.75 -10.03
N SER A 232 -9.06 6.61 -9.51
CA SER A 232 -9.27 7.95 -10.03
C SER A 232 -8.12 8.88 -9.65
N GLY A 233 -7.74 9.73 -10.59
CA GLY A 233 -6.63 10.66 -10.47
C GLY A 233 -6.10 11.11 -11.83
N THR A 234 -5.03 11.88 -11.79
CA THR A 234 -4.30 12.33 -12.99
C THR A 234 -3.02 11.51 -13.10
N PHE A 235 -2.87 10.79 -14.21
CA PHE A 235 -1.70 9.95 -14.48
C PHE A 235 -1.08 10.34 -15.82
N THR A 236 0.26 10.30 -15.92
CA THR A 236 0.94 10.63 -17.19
C THR A 236 0.80 9.52 -18.23
N HIS A 237 0.45 8.29 -17.81
CA HIS A 237 0.35 7.13 -18.69
C HIS A 237 -0.98 6.38 -18.51
N ASP A 238 -1.06 5.47 -17.53
CA ASP A 238 -2.24 4.63 -17.27
C ASP A 238 -2.68 4.76 -15.81
N ALA A 239 -3.96 4.55 -15.52
CA ALA A 239 -4.38 4.29 -14.13
C ALA A 239 -3.83 2.93 -13.66
N VAL A 240 -3.90 1.93 -14.54
CA VAL A 240 -3.42 0.57 -14.28
C VAL A 240 -2.51 0.11 -15.43
N ALA A 241 -1.32 -0.36 -15.06
CA ALA A 241 -0.42 -1.03 -15.98
C ALA A 241 0.00 -2.39 -15.40
N ILE A 242 -0.33 -3.47 -16.10
CA ILE A 242 0.10 -4.83 -15.74
C ILE A 242 1.07 -5.32 -16.79
N TYR A 243 2.34 -5.44 -16.41
CA TYR A 243 3.40 -5.98 -17.26
C TYR A 243 3.92 -7.27 -16.63
N ASP A 244 3.83 -8.38 -17.34
CA ASP A 244 4.27 -9.68 -16.81
C ASP A 244 5.50 -10.25 -17.52
N ASN A 245 6.12 -9.46 -18.39
CA ASN A 245 7.34 -9.80 -19.15
C ASN A 245 7.29 -11.22 -19.79
N ASN A 246 6.11 -11.62 -20.29
CA ASN A 246 5.85 -12.95 -20.87
C ASN A 246 6.05 -14.14 -19.92
N THR A 247 6.01 -13.92 -18.61
CA THR A 247 6.13 -15.01 -17.62
C THR A 247 4.81 -15.72 -17.31
N ASN A 248 3.67 -15.12 -17.67
CA ASN A 248 2.34 -15.72 -17.52
C ASN A 248 2.03 -16.11 -16.05
N ARG A 249 2.41 -15.23 -15.11
CA ARG A 249 2.29 -15.33 -13.66
C ARG A 249 1.32 -14.32 -13.06
N ALA A 250 1.07 -13.19 -13.72
CA ALA A 250 0.19 -12.13 -13.23
C ALA A 250 -1.28 -12.54 -13.34
N ILE A 251 -1.99 -12.55 -12.22
CA ILE A 251 -3.45 -12.74 -12.15
C ILE A 251 -4.01 -11.55 -11.38
N THR A 252 -4.91 -10.79 -11.99
CA THR A 252 -5.42 -9.59 -11.34
C THR A 252 -6.94 -9.50 -11.45
N THR A 253 -7.61 -9.26 -10.33
CA THR A 253 -9.06 -9.07 -10.27
C THR A 253 -9.37 -7.66 -9.82
N PHE A 254 -10.26 -6.99 -10.55
CA PHE A 254 -10.86 -5.72 -10.17
C PHE A 254 -12.36 -5.90 -10.01
N GLU A 255 -12.86 -5.66 -8.81
CA GLU A 255 -14.28 -5.74 -8.47
C GLU A 255 -14.77 -4.38 -7.97
N GLY A 256 -15.88 -3.87 -8.53
CA GLY A 256 -16.53 -2.64 -8.05
C GLY A 256 -15.63 -1.41 -8.01
N SER A 257 -14.56 -1.40 -8.81
CA SER A 257 -13.51 -0.38 -8.76
C SER A 257 -13.72 0.71 -9.81
N VAL A 258 -13.07 1.87 -9.64
CA VAL A 258 -13.20 3.03 -10.54
C VAL A 258 -11.86 3.38 -11.18
N PHE A 259 -11.84 3.65 -12.49
CA PHE A 259 -10.64 4.04 -13.24
C PHE A 259 -10.85 5.37 -13.97
N SER A 260 -10.00 6.39 -13.76
CA SER A 260 -10.13 7.68 -14.49
C SER A 260 -9.24 7.80 -15.74
N ALA A 261 -8.28 6.90 -15.91
CA ALA A 261 -7.28 6.94 -16.98
C ALA A 261 -7.18 5.58 -17.69
N PRO A 262 -6.39 5.47 -18.78
CA PRO A 262 -6.26 4.23 -19.54
C PRO A 262 -5.84 3.03 -18.68
N VAL A 263 -6.19 1.83 -19.13
CA VAL A 263 -5.75 0.56 -18.54
C VAL A 263 -5.01 -0.25 -19.59
N THR A 264 -3.79 -0.66 -19.27
CA THR A 264 -2.91 -1.44 -20.15
C THR A 264 -2.51 -2.76 -19.49
N ILE A 265 -2.74 -3.86 -20.20
CA ILE A 265 -2.40 -5.22 -19.73
C ILE A 265 -1.56 -5.91 -20.80
N THR A 266 -0.38 -6.40 -20.41
CA THR A 266 0.56 -7.06 -21.32
C THR A 266 1.09 -8.34 -20.69
N ALA A 267 0.86 -9.45 -21.41
CA ALA A 267 1.40 -10.77 -21.10
C ALA A 267 1.00 -11.40 -19.75
N ALA A 268 0.02 -10.81 -19.06
CA ALA A 268 -0.58 -11.40 -17.87
C ALA A 268 -1.23 -12.76 -18.18
N ARG A 269 -1.41 -13.57 -17.13
CA ARG A 269 -2.14 -14.83 -17.24
C ARG A 269 -3.64 -14.63 -17.40
N ALA A 270 -4.20 -13.76 -16.56
CA ALA A 270 -5.60 -13.39 -16.64
C ALA A 270 -5.82 -12.06 -15.92
N THR A 271 -6.71 -11.24 -16.47
CA THR A 271 -7.23 -10.06 -15.77
C THR A 271 -8.75 -10.09 -15.79
N LEU A 272 -9.38 -9.92 -14.63
CA LEU A 272 -10.83 -9.98 -14.47
C LEU A 272 -11.35 -8.61 -14.03
N PHE A 273 -12.41 -8.14 -14.68
CA PHE A 273 -13.15 -6.93 -14.34
C PHE A 273 -14.61 -7.28 -14.08
N ASN A 274 -15.06 -7.04 -12.85
CA ASN A 274 -16.42 -7.32 -12.40
C ASN A 274 -17.06 -6.05 -11.82
N GLY A 275 -18.09 -5.54 -12.48
CA GLY A 275 -18.85 -4.39 -11.98
C GLY A 275 -18.01 -3.10 -11.86
N VAL A 276 -17.01 -2.90 -12.71
CA VAL A 276 -16.12 -1.74 -12.64
C VAL A 276 -16.63 -0.55 -13.45
N GLU A 277 -16.21 0.64 -13.04
CA GLU A 277 -16.43 1.90 -13.72
C GLU A 277 -15.19 2.34 -14.50
N PHE A 278 -15.33 2.54 -15.81
CA PHE A 278 -14.29 3.16 -16.64
C PHE A 278 -14.66 4.61 -17.00
N GLY A 279 -13.86 5.55 -16.49
CA GLY A 279 -13.87 6.96 -16.86
C GLY A 279 -12.96 7.27 -18.06
N SER A 280 -12.06 6.37 -18.46
CA SER A 280 -11.25 6.55 -19.67
C SER A 280 -11.89 5.90 -20.90
N THR A 281 -11.45 6.28 -22.10
CA THR A 281 -11.89 5.68 -23.36
C THR A 281 -11.02 4.51 -23.82
N THR A 282 -10.04 4.11 -23.01
CA THR A 282 -8.96 3.20 -23.44
C THR A 282 -8.80 2.04 -22.46
N LEU A 283 -9.10 0.84 -22.95
CA LEU A 283 -8.70 -0.42 -22.34
C LEU A 283 -7.95 -1.25 -23.40
N LYS A 284 -6.65 -1.48 -23.17
CA LYS A 284 -5.80 -2.29 -24.04
C LYS A 284 -5.35 -3.54 -23.31
N SER A 285 -5.57 -4.70 -23.92
CA SER A 285 -5.03 -5.96 -23.43
C SER A 285 -4.47 -6.84 -24.54
N ASP A 286 -3.20 -7.20 -24.39
CA ASP A 286 -2.53 -8.25 -25.17
C ASP A 286 -2.55 -9.61 -24.42
N ALA A 287 -3.28 -9.68 -23.31
CA ALA A 287 -3.46 -10.87 -22.45
C ALA A 287 -4.95 -11.24 -22.31
N PRO A 288 -5.29 -12.47 -21.86
CA PRO A 288 -6.68 -12.87 -21.61
C PRO A 288 -7.36 -11.94 -20.59
N ILE A 289 -8.56 -11.47 -20.95
CA ILE A 289 -9.40 -10.65 -20.07
C ILE A 289 -10.84 -11.15 -20.01
N SER A 290 -11.47 -10.98 -18.85
CA SER A 290 -12.91 -11.19 -18.65
C SER A 290 -13.54 -9.91 -18.13
N LEU A 291 -14.63 -9.48 -18.77
CA LEU A 291 -15.40 -8.29 -18.42
C LEU A 291 -16.86 -8.65 -18.17
N VAL A 292 -17.29 -8.58 -16.92
CA VAL A 292 -18.68 -8.83 -16.51
C VAL A 292 -19.29 -7.60 -15.84
N GLY A 293 -20.42 -7.11 -16.35
CA GLY A 293 -21.22 -6.07 -15.68
C GLY A 293 -20.55 -4.70 -15.56
N ASN A 294 -19.56 -4.40 -16.40
CA ASN A 294 -18.80 -3.14 -16.33
C ASN A 294 -19.51 -2.02 -17.12
N TYR A 295 -19.20 -0.77 -16.80
CA TYR A 295 -19.75 0.37 -17.53
C TYR A 295 -18.71 1.45 -17.83
N ALA A 296 -18.84 2.09 -18.99
CA ALA A 296 -18.06 3.27 -19.36
C ALA A 296 -18.90 4.54 -19.18
N VAL A 297 -18.38 5.52 -18.44
CA VAL A 297 -19.14 6.73 -18.06
C VAL A 297 -19.03 7.85 -19.08
N ASN A 298 -17.83 8.07 -19.61
CA ASN A 298 -17.55 9.26 -20.41
C ASN A 298 -17.82 9.06 -21.90
N ALA A 299 -17.51 7.89 -22.43
CA ALA A 299 -17.80 7.51 -23.81
C ALA A 299 -17.69 5.98 -23.98
N PRO A 300 -18.24 5.43 -25.08
CA PRO A 300 -18.06 4.01 -25.39
C PRO A 300 -16.59 3.61 -25.50
N ILE A 301 -16.24 2.46 -24.94
CA ILE A 301 -14.90 1.88 -24.99
C ILE A 301 -14.92 0.68 -25.94
N ALA A 302 -14.00 0.65 -26.89
CA ALA A 302 -13.65 -0.57 -27.61
C ALA A 302 -12.38 -1.15 -26.98
N VAL A 303 -12.46 -2.39 -26.48
CA VAL A 303 -11.25 -3.09 -26.02
C VAL A 303 -10.32 -3.29 -27.21
N THR A 304 -9.03 -3.01 -27.03
CA THR A 304 -7.99 -3.20 -28.08
C THR A 304 -6.90 -4.17 -27.61
N GLY A 305 -6.03 -4.61 -28.53
CA GLY A 305 -4.95 -5.57 -28.28
C GLY A 305 -5.26 -7.00 -28.73
N THR A 306 -4.27 -7.88 -28.63
CA THR A 306 -4.32 -9.25 -29.20
C THR A 306 -4.85 -10.32 -28.24
N GLY A 307 -5.13 -9.96 -26.98
CA GLY A 307 -5.62 -10.89 -25.96
C GLY A 307 -7.02 -11.42 -26.25
N THR A 308 -7.30 -12.65 -25.80
CA THR A 308 -8.65 -13.22 -25.81
C THR A 308 -9.56 -12.45 -24.85
N ARG A 309 -10.83 -12.26 -25.24
CA ARG A 309 -11.78 -11.44 -24.50
C ARG A 309 -13.07 -12.20 -24.27
N GLU A 310 -13.53 -12.21 -23.04
CA GLU A 310 -14.86 -12.67 -22.65
C GLU A 310 -15.64 -11.50 -22.08
N CYS A 311 -16.79 -11.19 -22.68
CA CYS A 311 -17.53 -9.98 -22.34
C CYS A 311 -19.02 -10.30 -22.18
N ALA A 312 -19.58 -9.96 -21.03
CA ALA A 312 -20.97 -10.22 -20.69
C ALA A 312 -21.60 -9.06 -19.90
N GLY A 313 -22.79 -8.62 -20.31
CA GLY A 313 -23.58 -7.65 -19.56
C GLY A 313 -22.92 -6.27 -19.37
N ASN A 314 -21.99 -5.87 -20.23
CA ASN A 314 -21.33 -4.57 -20.13
C ASN A 314 -22.16 -3.46 -20.80
N LEU A 315 -22.12 -2.25 -20.23
CA LEU A 315 -22.77 -1.05 -20.77
C LEU A 315 -21.72 -0.11 -21.39
N TYR A 316 -21.89 0.22 -22.67
CA TYR A 316 -20.96 1.05 -23.44
C TYR A 316 -19.53 0.52 -23.55
N ILE A 317 -19.35 -0.81 -23.47
CA ILE A 317 -18.06 -1.46 -23.69
C ILE A 317 -18.25 -2.54 -24.75
N THR A 318 -17.42 -2.52 -25.79
CA THR A 318 -17.39 -3.53 -26.85
C THR A 318 -16.08 -4.31 -26.82
N CYS A 319 -16.22 -5.60 -27.11
CA CYS A 319 -15.15 -6.55 -27.33
C CYS A 319 -15.34 -7.12 -28.74
#